data_AF-A0A838S340-F1
#
_entry.id   AF-A0A838S340-F1
#
_cell.length_a   1.000
_cell.length_b   1.000
_cell.length_c   1.000
_cell.angle_alpha   90.00
_cell.angle_beta   90.00
_cell.angle_gamma   90.00
#
_symmetry.space_group_name_H-M   'P 1'
#
loop_
_entity.id
_entity.type
_entity.pdbx_description
1 polymer ?
#
loop_
_entity_poly.entity_id
_entity_poly.type
_entity_poly.pdbx_seq_one_letter_code
_entity_poly.pdbx_strand_id
1 'polypeptide(L)'
;MIVLADSSAVVKLYADEQDHQLVRGLDGLVVSALARVEVPSAIWRKHRMGELTSADAAVLVAAFEADYHGSADDQPRFAVVAASANVLETAARLAAVHGLRAYDAVQLASAKAAAQAVPDCHTMTAFDGTLRTSPSPSTATWSACRFGDLPRQLRNRRCHLRPTRNLGHAGDRAVRGARSSRCP
;
A
#
# COMPACT_ATOMS: atom_id res chain seq x y z
N MET A 1 6.93 22.09 -1.47
CA MET A 1 6.50 21.04 -2.42
C MET A 1 5.74 19.96 -1.68
N ILE A 2 4.52 19.63 -2.14
CA ILE A 2 3.70 18.55 -1.56
C ILE A 2 4.03 17.25 -2.30
N VAL A 3 4.30 16.18 -1.55
CA VAL A 3 4.62 14.87 -2.16
C VAL A 3 3.84 13.74 -1.50
N LEU A 4 3.55 12.70 -2.27
CA LEU A 4 3.13 11.43 -1.69
C LEU A 4 4.37 10.69 -1.18
N ALA A 5 4.42 10.38 0.10
CA ALA A 5 5.44 9.55 0.70
C ALA A 5 4.92 8.13 0.87
N ASP A 6 5.60 7.17 0.23
CA ASP A 6 5.45 5.76 0.57
C ASP A 6 5.96 5.51 2.00
N SER A 7 5.50 4.42 2.63
CA SER A 7 5.87 4.03 3.99
C SER A 7 7.38 3.92 4.18
N SER A 8 8.12 3.49 3.15
CA SER A 8 9.58 3.45 3.19
C SER A 8 10.22 4.85 3.31
N ALA A 9 9.60 5.89 2.76
CA ALA A 9 10.02 7.27 2.95
C ALA A 9 9.61 7.82 4.32
N VAL A 10 8.40 7.49 4.78
CA VAL A 10 7.89 7.93 6.08
C VAL A 10 8.76 7.40 7.23
N VAL A 11 9.24 6.15 7.15
CA VAL A 11 10.15 5.57 8.17
C VAL A 11 11.40 6.43 8.39
N LYS A 12 11.92 7.08 7.33
CA LYS A 12 13.11 7.94 7.43
C LYS A 12 12.87 9.23 8.22
N LEU A 13 11.62 9.61 8.50
CA LEU A 13 11.35 10.71 9.41
C LEU A 13 11.74 10.35 10.85
N TYR A 14 11.59 9.09 11.23
CA TYR A 14 11.71 8.59 12.60
C TYR A 14 13.00 7.82 12.86
N ALA A 15 13.49 7.09 11.86
CA ALA A 15 14.79 6.44 11.92
C ALA A 15 15.82 7.26 11.14
N ASP A 16 16.96 7.55 11.76
CA ASP A 16 18.09 8.26 11.13
C ASP A 16 18.81 7.35 10.12
N GLU A 17 18.10 6.98 9.06
CA GLU A 17 18.64 6.23 7.95
C GLU A 17 19.36 7.16 6.95
N GLN A 18 20.17 6.58 6.07
CA GLN A 18 20.68 7.29 4.91
C GLN A 18 19.53 7.99 4.16
N ASP A 19 19.78 9.23 3.72
CA ASP A 19 18.85 10.10 2.98
C ASP A 19 17.65 10.66 3.77
N HIS A 20 17.59 10.54 5.10
CA HIS A 20 16.49 11.08 5.91
C HIS A 20 16.28 12.60 5.74
N GLN A 21 17.36 13.35 5.49
CA GLN A 21 17.31 14.80 5.28
C GLN A 21 16.44 15.18 4.06
N LEU A 22 16.41 14.32 3.03
CA LEU A 22 15.58 14.56 1.84
C LEU A 22 14.08 14.53 2.17
N VAL A 23 13.68 13.72 3.15
CA VAL A 23 12.28 13.60 3.57
C VAL A 23 11.92 14.68 4.59
N ARG A 24 12.84 15.02 5.51
CA ARG A 24 12.61 16.04 6.54
C ARG A 24 12.51 17.46 5.97
N GLY A 25 13.07 17.73 4.79
CA GLY A 25 12.98 19.03 4.11
C GLY A 25 11.71 19.25 3.27
N LEU A 26 10.73 18.35 3.31
CA LEU A 26 9.50 18.46 2.51
C LEU A 26 8.42 19.27 3.25
N ASP A 27 7.85 20.26 2.56
CA ASP A 27 6.86 21.19 3.14
C ASP A 27 5.49 20.54 3.45
N GLY A 28 5.13 19.48 2.72
CA GLY A 28 3.84 18.81 2.88
C GLY A 28 3.91 17.35 2.44
N LEU A 29 3.34 16.47 3.28
CA LEU A 29 3.39 15.04 3.09
C LEU A 29 1.99 14.46 2.99
N VAL A 30 1.73 13.78 1.88
CA VAL A 30 0.55 12.94 1.67
C VAL A 30 0.97 11.48 1.86
N VAL A 31 0.21 10.68 2.59
CA VAL A 31 0.50 9.25 2.79
C VAL A 31 -0.72 8.39 2.47
N SER A 32 -0.49 7.14 2.09
CA SER A 32 -1.56 6.14 2.03
C SER A 32 -2.01 5.77 3.45
N ALA A 33 -3.30 5.45 3.64
CA ALA A 33 -3.80 4.89 4.90
C ALA A 33 -3.08 3.59 5.30
N LEU A 34 -2.43 2.89 4.35
CA LEU A 34 -1.59 1.73 4.65
C LEU A 34 -0.35 2.07 5.48
N ALA A 35 0.13 3.33 5.44
CA ALA A 35 1.27 3.77 6.24
C ALA A 35 1.07 3.53 7.74
N ARG A 36 -0.18 3.59 8.22
CA ARG A 36 -0.54 3.30 9.61
C ARG A 36 -0.18 1.88 10.04
N VAL A 37 -0.11 0.94 9.11
CA VAL A 37 0.28 -0.46 9.38
C VAL A 37 1.74 -0.69 8.99
N GLU A 38 2.15 -0.18 7.83
CA GLU A 38 3.46 -0.43 7.26
C GLU A 38 4.59 0.23 8.06
N VAL A 39 4.40 1.46 8.53
CA VAL A 39 5.44 2.20 9.28
C VAL A 39 5.73 1.53 10.63
N PRO A 40 4.74 1.24 11.50
CA PRO A 40 5.02 0.49 12.73
C PRO A 40 5.61 -0.90 12.47
N SER A 41 5.15 -1.59 11.42
CA SER A 41 5.68 -2.90 11.03
C SER A 41 7.17 -2.82 10.66
N ALA A 42 7.58 -1.77 9.94
CA ALA A 42 8.96 -1.52 9.57
C ALA A 42 9.84 -1.18 10.79
N ILE A 43 9.34 -0.35 11.71
CA ILE A 43 10.04 -0.01 12.97
C ILE A 43 10.25 -1.27 13.83
N TRP A 44 9.21 -2.07 14.04
CA TRP A 44 9.33 -3.32 14.80
C TRP A 44 10.22 -4.36 14.10
N ARG A 45 10.30 -4.34 12.77
CA ARG A 45 11.25 -5.16 12.03
C ARG A 45 12.69 -4.77 12.37
N LYS A 46 13.02 -3.48 12.47
CA LYS A 46 14.36 -3.01 12.88
C LYS A 46 14.72 -3.50 14.28
N HIS A 47 13.78 -3.48 15.22
CA HIS A 47 14.00 -4.06 16.54
C HIS A 47 14.36 -5.56 16.45
N ARG A 48 13.60 -6.34 15.68
CA ARG A 48 13.90 -7.78 15.49
C ARG A 48 15.26 -8.04 14.83
N MET A 49 15.76 -7.09 14.06
CA MET A 49 17.10 -7.16 13.44
C MET A 49 18.21 -6.65 14.36
N GLY A 50 17.88 -6.19 15.59
CA GLY A 50 18.85 -5.65 16.54
C GLY A 50 19.30 -4.22 16.25
N GLU A 51 18.65 -3.52 15.31
CA GLU A 51 18.97 -2.13 14.96
C GLU A 51 18.37 -1.12 15.95
N LEU A 52 17.35 -1.51 16.71
CA LEU A 52 16.68 -0.69 17.72
C LEU A 52 16.42 -1.50 18.98
N THR A 53 16.44 -0.83 20.14
CA THR A 53 15.86 -1.42 21.35
C THR A 53 14.34 -1.45 21.25
N SER A 54 13.69 -2.29 22.07
CA SER A 54 12.23 -2.32 22.12
C SER A 54 11.63 -1.01 22.65
N ALA A 55 12.34 -0.34 23.56
CA ALA A 55 11.95 0.96 24.08
C ALA A 55 12.01 2.03 22.99
N ASP A 56 13.10 2.09 22.21
CA ASP A 56 13.23 3.04 21.10
C ASP A 56 12.15 2.77 20.04
N ALA A 57 11.91 1.51 19.67
CA ALA A 57 10.87 1.15 18.72
C ALA A 57 9.48 1.63 19.18
N ALA A 58 9.15 1.46 20.47
CA ALA A 58 7.89 1.94 21.03
C ALA A 58 7.78 3.47 20.98
N VAL A 59 8.86 4.20 21.29
CA VAL A 59 8.91 5.67 21.21
C VAL A 59 8.70 6.14 19.77
N LEU A 60 9.38 5.53 18.79
CA LEU A 60 9.23 5.91 17.38
C LEU A 60 7.84 5.61 16.83
N VAL A 61 7.22 4.49 17.22
CA VAL A 61 5.83 4.19 16.85
C VAL A 61 4.86 5.21 17.46
N ALA A 62 5.04 5.57 18.73
CA ALA A 62 4.20 6.58 19.39
C ALA A 62 4.34 7.96 18.73
N ALA A 63 5.57 8.35 18.36
CA ALA A 63 5.82 9.58 17.61
C ALA A 63 5.12 9.56 16.25
N PHE A 64 5.18 8.44 15.52
CA PHE A 64 4.47 8.29 14.26
C PHE A 64 2.94 8.40 14.41
N GLU A 65 2.35 7.75 15.42
CA GLU A 65 0.90 7.83 15.66
C GLU A 65 0.47 9.26 16.02
N ALA A 66 1.27 10.00 16.79
CA ALA A 66 1.01 11.41 17.09
C ALA A 66 1.06 12.28 15.82
N ASP A 67 2.08 12.11 14.97
CA ASP A 67 2.16 12.81 13.68
C ASP A 67 1.02 12.41 12.72
N TYR A 68 0.56 11.15 12.76
CA TYR A 68 -0.50 10.64 11.89
C TYR A 68 -1.90 11.10 12.31
N HIS A 69 -2.17 11.18 13.61
CA HIS A 69 -3.48 11.53 14.14
C HIS A 69 -3.60 13.00 14.55
N GLY A 70 -2.49 13.71 14.72
CA GLY A 70 -2.45 14.98 15.42
C GLY A 70 -2.68 14.82 16.93
N SER A 71 -2.77 15.95 17.62
CA SER A 71 -3.08 16.02 19.04
C SER A 71 -4.27 16.95 19.28
N ALA A 72 -4.63 17.21 20.55
CA ALA A 72 -5.64 18.22 20.86
C ALA A 72 -5.20 19.63 20.44
N ASP A 73 -3.90 19.89 20.46
CA ASP A 73 -3.30 21.21 20.23
C ASP A 73 -2.68 21.34 18.82
N ASP A 74 -2.37 20.22 18.16
CA ASP A 74 -1.69 20.17 16.86
C ASP A 74 -2.49 19.41 15.80
N GLN A 75 -2.48 19.92 14.57
CA GLN A 75 -3.03 19.21 13.42
C GLN A 75 -2.15 18.01 13.02
N PRO A 76 -2.73 16.96 12.40
CA PRO A 76 -1.95 15.88 11.82
C PRO A 76 -0.89 16.41 10.86
N ARG A 77 0.31 15.82 10.93
CA ARG A 77 1.41 16.12 10.02
C ARG A 77 1.15 15.63 8.59
N PHE A 78 0.36 14.56 8.44
CA PHE A 78 0.12 13.92 7.16
C PHE A 78 -1.30 14.14 6.64
N ALA A 79 -1.42 14.45 5.36
CA ALA A 79 -2.67 14.29 4.63
C ALA A 79 -2.83 12.82 4.22
N VAL A 80 -3.92 12.17 4.61
CA VAL A 80 -4.09 10.72 4.40
C VAL A 80 -5.01 10.42 3.22
N VAL A 81 -4.54 9.61 2.28
CA VAL A 81 -5.35 9.01 1.22
C VAL A 81 -5.98 7.72 1.74
N ALA A 82 -7.30 7.71 1.87
CA ALA A 82 -8.03 6.52 2.28
C ALA A 82 -7.92 5.38 1.26
N ALA A 83 -7.81 4.14 1.75
CA ALA A 83 -7.88 2.92 0.94
C ALA A 83 -9.33 2.63 0.49
N SER A 84 -9.94 3.58 -0.23
CA SER A 84 -11.30 3.49 -0.73
C SER A 84 -11.44 2.39 -1.80
N ALA A 85 -12.68 1.96 -2.06
CA ALA A 85 -12.96 0.99 -3.13
C ALA A 85 -12.37 1.43 -4.49
N ASN A 86 -12.45 2.72 -4.83
CA ASN A 86 -11.88 3.26 -6.06
C ASN A 86 -10.34 3.16 -6.10
N VAL A 87 -9.67 3.42 -4.97
CA VAL A 87 -8.21 3.25 -4.85
C VAL A 87 -7.84 1.79 -5.02
N LEU A 88 -8.55 0.87 -4.36
CA LEU A 88 -8.29 -0.58 -4.45
C LEU A 88 -8.56 -1.14 -5.85
N GLU A 89 -9.62 -0.69 -6.53
CA GLU A 89 -9.93 -1.10 -7.90
C GLU A 89 -8.86 -0.59 -8.89
N THR A 90 -8.39 0.65 -8.68
CA THR A 90 -7.28 1.23 -9.45
C THR A 90 -5.99 0.46 -9.18
N ALA A 91 -5.69 0.11 -7.94
CA ALA A 91 -4.52 -0.69 -7.57
C ALA A 91 -4.55 -2.06 -8.24
N ALA A 92 -5.69 -2.77 -8.23
CA ALA A 92 -5.82 -4.06 -8.90
C ALA A 92 -5.51 -3.98 -10.41
N ARG A 93 -5.97 -2.93 -11.08
CA ARG A 93 -5.63 -2.66 -12.48
C ARG A 93 -4.14 -2.38 -12.67
N LEU A 94 -3.55 -1.53 -11.83
CA LEU A 94 -2.13 -1.18 -11.90
C LEU A 94 -1.24 -2.39 -11.63
N ALA A 95 -1.61 -3.26 -10.69
CA ALA A 95 -0.91 -4.52 -10.41
C ALA A 95 -0.85 -5.40 -11.66
N ALA A 96 -1.97 -5.56 -12.36
CA ALA A 96 -2.02 -6.35 -13.59
C ALA A 96 -1.22 -5.73 -14.74
N VAL A 97 -1.26 -4.40 -14.89
CA VAL A 97 -0.58 -3.68 -15.99
C VAL A 97 0.93 -3.64 -15.79
N HIS A 98 1.39 -3.46 -14.55
CA HIS A 98 2.79 -3.20 -14.23
C HIS A 98 3.50 -4.35 -13.51
N GLY A 99 2.79 -5.44 -13.16
CA GLY A 99 3.37 -6.56 -12.41
C GLY A 99 3.74 -6.21 -10.97
N LEU A 100 3.08 -5.22 -10.37
CA LEU A 100 3.38 -4.71 -9.03
C LEU A 100 2.87 -5.67 -7.94
N ARG A 101 3.57 -5.68 -6.80
CA ARG A 101 3.04 -6.30 -5.57
C ARG A 101 1.80 -5.53 -5.11
N ALA A 102 0.94 -6.19 -4.33
CA ALA A 102 -0.34 -5.60 -3.92
C ALA A 102 -0.17 -4.23 -3.23
N TYR A 103 0.75 -4.10 -2.28
CA TYR A 103 0.99 -2.83 -1.57
C TYR A 103 1.63 -1.77 -2.47
N ASP A 104 2.61 -2.16 -3.30
CA ASP A 104 3.18 -1.27 -4.32
C ASP A 104 2.09 -0.69 -5.24
N ALA A 105 1.15 -1.52 -5.68
CA ALA A 105 0.04 -1.08 -6.52
C ALA A 105 -0.92 -0.13 -5.79
N VAL A 106 -1.15 -0.34 -4.48
CA VAL A 106 -1.97 0.56 -3.66
C VAL A 106 -1.26 1.89 -3.45
N GLN A 107 0.05 1.90 -3.20
CA GLN A 107 0.83 3.14 -3.08
C GLN A 107 0.76 3.97 -4.36
N LEU A 108 0.91 3.32 -5.52
CA LEU A 108 0.77 4.00 -6.81
C LEU A 108 -0.66 4.51 -7.07
N ALA A 109 -1.67 3.73 -6.70
CA ALA A 109 -3.07 4.16 -6.80
C ALA A 109 -3.37 5.36 -5.88
N SER A 110 -2.81 5.37 -4.67
CA SER A 110 -2.91 6.50 -3.73
C SER A 110 -2.20 7.75 -4.26
N ALA A 111 -1.02 7.60 -4.89
CA ALA A 111 -0.33 8.69 -5.59
C ALA A 111 -1.23 9.34 -6.64
N LYS A 112 -1.90 8.51 -7.45
CA LYS A 112 -2.81 8.97 -8.49
C LYS A 112 -4.04 9.67 -7.93
N ALA A 113 -4.61 9.15 -6.84
CA ALA A 113 -5.73 9.81 -6.16
C ALA A 113 -5.32 11.16 -5.54
N ALA A 114 -4.14 11.23 -4.92
CA ALA A 114 -3.60 12.47 -4.38
C ALA A 114 -3.37 13.54 -5.47
N ALA A 115 -2.78 13.15 -6.60
CA ALA A 115 -2.55 14.04 -7.74
C ALA A 115 -3.84 14.58 -8.37
N GLN A 116 -4.95 13.84 -8.26
CA GLN A 116 -6.27 14.29 -8.72
C GLN A 116 -6.94 15.27 -7.75
N ALA A 117 -6.69 15.11 -6.45
CA ALA A 117 -7.28 15.95 -5.40
C ALA A 117 -6.45 17.21 -5.10
N VAL A 118 -5.13 17.13 -5.25
CA VAL A 118 -4.17 18.18 -4.90
C VAL A 118 -3.33 18.52 -6.13
N PRO A 119 -3.55 19.69 -6.77
CA PRO A 119 -2.87 20.08 -8.00
C PRO A 119 -1.34 20.10 -7.91
N ASP A 120 -0.75 20.31 -6.73
CA ASP A 120 0.70 20.35 -6.56
C ASP A 120 1.31 19.00 -6.14
N CYS A 121 0.50 17.97 -5.92
CA CYS A 121 0.95 16.64 -5.47
C CYS A 121 1.17 15.70 -6.67
N HIS A 122 2.19 16.00 -7.48
CA HIS A 122 2.53 15.21 -8.67
C HIS A 122 3.79 14.34 -8.49
N THR A 123 4.37 14.33 -7.30
CA THR A 123 5.60 13.59 -7.01
C THR A 123 5.35 12.57 -5.91
N MET A 124 5.89 11.37 -6.11
CA MET A 124 5.92 10.31 -5.11
C MET A 124 7.37 10.02 -4.73
N THR A 125 7.65 9.90 -3.44
CA THR A 125 8.94 9.48 -2.91
C THR A 125 8.81 8.08 -2.31
N ALA A 126 9.71 7.18 -2.73
CA ALA A 126 9.79 5.81 -2.26
C ALA A 126 11.26 5.40 -2.20
N PHE A 127 11.61 4.63 -1.17
CA PHE A 127 12.98 4.17 -0.96
C PHE A 127 13.19 2.68 -1.23
N ASP A 128 12.12 1.91 -1.36
CA ASP A 128 12.16 0.54 -1.89
C ASP A 128 12.35 0.55 -3.43
N GLY A 129 13.11 -0.40 -3.96
CA GLY A 129 13.46 -0.50 -5.37
C GLY A 129 12.32 -1.01 -6.26
N THR A 130 11.30 -1.67 -5.71
CA THR A 130 10.19 -2.28 -6.46
C THR A 130 9.26 -1.27 -7.11
N LEU A 131 9.14 -0.07 -6.53
CA LEU A 131 8.33 1.04 -7.04
C LEU A 131 9.09 1.98 -7.99
N ARG A 132 10.39 1.73 -8.20
CA ARG A 132 11.22 2.57 -9.07
C ARG A 132 11.21 2.03 -10.49
N THR A 133 11.07 2.92 -11.45
CA THR A 133 11.43 2.64 -12.85
C THR A 133 12.91 2.93 -13.14
N SER A 134 13.70 3.38 -12.14
CA SER A 134 15.13 3.71 -12.29
C SER A 134 15.97 3.42 -11.02
N PRO A 135 17.26 2.99 -11.12
CA PRO A 135 18.02 2.42 -10.01
C PRO A 135 18.71 3.41 -9.03
N SER A 136 18.55 4.73 -9.15
CA SER A 136 19.25 5.70 -8.27
C SER A 136 18.32 6.33 -7.21
N PRO A 137 18.87 6.85 -6.07
CA PRO A 137 18.12 7.67 -5.12
C PRO A 137 17.86 9.05 -5.73
N SER A 138 16.95 9.10 -6.70
CA SER A 138 16.35 10.34 -7.16
C SER A 138 14.93 10.39 -6.62
N THR A 139 14.54 11.52 -6.03
CA THR A 139 13.16 11.99 -6.06
C THR A 139 12.61 11.72 -7.46
N ALA A 140 11.71 10.75 -7.58
CA ALA A 140 11.08 10.45 -8.86
C ALA A 140 10.08 11.57 -9.14
N THR A 141 10.53 12.66 -9.74
CA THR A 141 9.65 13.68 -10.30
C THR A 141 8.96 13.04 -11.49
N TRP A 142 7.68 12.70 -11.35
CA TRP A 142 6.89 12.15 -12.45
C TRP A 142 6.56 13.27 -13.43
N SER A 143 7.48 13.54 -14.37
CA SER A 143 7.24 14.43 -15.52
C SER A 143 7.25 13.70 -16.88
N ALA A 144 7.39 12.36 -16.92
CA ALA A 144 7.62 11.64 -18.18
C ALA A 144 6.65 10.49 -18.52
N CYS A 145 5.61 10.23 -17.73
CA CYS A 145 4.43 9.57 -18.26
C CYS A 145 3.37 10.64 -18.46
N ARG A 146 3.29 11.21 -19.68
CA ARG A 146 2.05 11.85 -20.09
C ARG A 146 0.95 10.84 -19.84
N PHE A 147 0.04 11.15 -18.93
CA PHE A 147 -1.20 10.41 -18.73
C PHE A 147 -1.95 10.44 -20.07
N GLY A 148 -1.69 9.45 -20.92
CA GLY A 148 -2.10 9.47 -22.33
C GLY A 148 -1.67 8.26 -23.16
N ASP A 149 -0.50 7.66 -22.92
CA ASP A 149 -0.05 6.50 -23.72
C ASP A 149 -0.27 5.17 -23.00
N LEU A 150 -1.49 4.64 -23.15
CA LEU A 150 -1.75 3.21 -23.00
C LEU A 150 -0.87 2.44 -24.00
N PRO A 151 -0.13 1.40 -23.60
CA PRO A 151 0.50 0.52 -24.58
C PRO A 151 -0.59 -0.13 -25.45
N ARG A 152 -0.52 0.12 -26.76
CA ARG A 152 -1.40 -0.44 -27.82
C ARG A 152 -1.51 -1.98 -27.80
N GLN A 153 -0.70 -2.69 -27.02
CA GLN A 153 -0.58 -4.15 -27.06
C GLN A 153 -1.68 -4.94 -26.34
N LEU A 154 -2.64 -4.30 -25.67
CA LEU A 154 -3.74 -5.00 -25.00
C LEU A 154 -5.05 -5.11 -25.80
N ARG A 155 -5.09 -4.71 -27.08
CA ARG A 155 -6.32 -4.84 -27.92
C ARG A 155 -6.65 -6.28 -28.34
N ASN A 156 -5.77 -7.27 -28.20
CA ASN A 156 -5.95 -8.57 -28.86
C ASN A 156 -5.57 -9.80 -28.02
N ARG A 157 -5.88 -9.82 -26.72
CA ARG A 157 -5.93 -11.09 -25.98
C ARG A 157 -7.37 -11.39 -25.61
N ARG A 158 -8.05 -12.14 -26.50
CA ARG A 158 -9.28 -12.85 -26.15
C ARG A 158 -8.96 -13.77 -24.98
N CYS A 159 -9.43 -13.43 -23.79
CA CYS A 159 -9.48 -14.38 -22.68
C CYS A 159 -10.41 -15.52 -23.08
N HIS A 160 -9.84 -16.65 -23.48
CA HIS A 160 -10.57 -17.91 -23.54
C HIS A 160 -10.78 -18.41 -22.11
N LEU A 161 -11.78 -17.84 -21.43
CA LEU A 161 -12.43 -18.51 -20.31
C LEU A 161 -13.21 -19.68 -20.90
N ARG A 162 -12.68 -20.91 -20.75
CA ARG A 162 -13.46 -22.11 -20.99
C ARG A 162 -14.60 -22.15 -19.96
N PRO A 163 -15.86 -22.33 -20.37
CA PRO A 163 -16.94 -22.56 -19.42
C PRO A 163 -16.75 -23.94 -18.80
N THR A 164 -16.72 -23.99 -17.47
CA THR A 164 -16.83 -25.25 -16.72
C THR A 164 -18.15 -25.91 -17.08
N ARG A 165 -18.08 -27.14 -17.63
CA ARG A 165 -19.26 -27.97 -17.92
C ARG A 165 -20.01 -28.26 -16.63
N ASN A 166 -21.34 -28.17 -16.74
CA ASN A 166 -22.32 -28.43 -15.71
C ASN A 166 -22.74 -29.92 -15.71
N LEU A 167 -23.15 -30.40 -14.53
CA LEU A 167 -24.08 -31.51 -14.23
C LEU A 167 -23.63 -32.98 -14.34
N GLY A 168 -23.86 -33.69 -13.22
CA GLY A 168 -24.04 -35.14 -13.13
C GLY A 168 -24.83 -35.51 -11.87
N HIS A 169 -26.14 -35.70 -12.01
CA HIS A 169 -27.04 -36.36 -11.04
C HIS A 169 -26.79 -37.87 -11.00
N ALA A 170 -26.80 -38.47 -9.80
CA ALA A 170 -27.24 -39.84 -9.41
C ALA A 170 -26.50 -40.24 -8.11
N GLY A 171 -27.10 -40.83 -7.07
CA GLY A 171 -28.42 -41.39 -6.96
C GLY A 171 -28.73 -41.82 -5.51
N ASP A 172 -29.99 -42.17 -5.37
CA ASP A 172 -30.73 -42.68 -4.24
C ASP A 172 -30.17 -44.04 -3.73
N ARG A 173 -30.02 -44.22 -2.40
CA ARG A 173 -30.24 -45.50 -1.70
C ARG A 173 -30.14 -45.38 -0.16
N ALA A 174 -31.21 -45.90 0.45
CA ALA A 174 -31.54 -46.00 1.87
C ALA A 174 -30.57 -46.83 2.74
N VAL A 175 -30.53 -46.51 4.04
CA VAL A 175 -30.50 -47.52 5.13
C VAL A 175 -31.37 -47.03 6.30
N ARG A 176 -32.15 -47.99 6.83
CA ARG A 176 -33.12 -47.89 7.91
C ARG A 176 -32.45 -47.74 9.28
N GLY A 177 -33.24 -47.31 10.26
CA GLY A 177 -32.76 -46.84 11.56
C GLY A 177 -32.40 -47.90 12.60
N ALA A 178 -31.97 -47.41 13.76
CA ALA A 178 -31.99 -48.09 15.04
C ALA A 178 -31.98 -47.05 16.18
N ARG A 179 -32.62 -47.41 17.29
CA ARG A 179 -33.04 -46.60 18.43
C ARG A 179 -31.95 -46.41 19.49
N SER A 180 -32.23 -45.49 20.43
CA SER A 180 -31.75 -45.41 21.83
C SER A 180 -30.29 -44.96 21.99
N SER A 181 -29.86 -44.19 23.00
CA SER A 181 -30.38 -43.90 24.34
C SER A 181 -29.69 -42.63 24.91
N ARG A 182 -30.25 -42.12 26.01
CA ARG A 182 -29.86 -40.94 26.81
C ARG A 182 -28.44 -40.98 27.42
N CYS A 183 -27.86 -39.79 27.64
CA CYS A 183 -27.05 -39.27 28.78
C CYS A 183 -25.82 -40.06 29.29
N PRO A 184 -24.85 -39.42 29.98
CA PRO A 184 -24.88 -38.15 30.72
C PRO A 184 -24.34 -36.92 29.97
#